data_AF-A0A7K6MNW6-F1
#
_entry.id   AF-A0A7K6MNW6-F1
#
_cell.length_a   1.000
_cell.length_b   1.000
_cell.length_c   1.000
_cell.angle_alpha   90.00
_cell.angle_beta   90.00
_cell.angle_gamma   90.00
#
_symmetry.space_group_name_H-M   'P 1'
#
loop_
_entity.id
_entity.type
_entity.pdbx_description
1 polymer ?
#
loop_
_entity_poly.entity_id
_entity_poly.type
_entity_poly.pdbx_seq_one_letter_code
_entity_poly.pdbx_strand_id
1 'polypeptide(L)'
;QKYGYYHCKACNIRWESAYVWCVQGTNKVYFRQFCRTCQKSYNPYRVEDITCQSCKQTRCTCPVKMRHVDPKRPHRQDLCGRCKGKRLSCDSTFSFKYII
;
A
#
# COMPACT_ATOMS: atom_id res chain seq x y z
N GLN A 1 2.09 0.22 -7.52
CA GLN A 1 2.00 0.08 -6.05
C GLN A 1 1.99 1.47 -5.46
N LYS A 2 1.10 1.71 -4.51
CA LYS A 2 1.01 2.98 -3.79
C LYS A 2 1.18 2.75 -2.30
N TYR A 3 1.45 3.82 -1.58
CA TYR A 3 1.50 3.85 -0.13
C TYR A 3 0.18 4.39 0.40
N GLY A 4 -0.40 3.76 1.43
CA GLY A 4 -1.72 4.16 1.94
C GLY A 4 -1.75 4.40 3.42
N TYR A 5 -2.60 5.35 3.80
CA TYR A 5 -2.85 5.75 5.18
C TYR A 5 -4.28 5.40 5.56
N TYR A 6 -4.45 4.74 6.70
CA TYR A 6 -5.71 4.19 7.16
C TYR A 6 -6.05 4.72 8.56
N HIS A 7 -7.34 4.83 8.84
CA HIS A 7 -7.86 5.26 10.14
C HIS A 7 -9.11 4.48 10.48
N CYS A 8 -9.06 3.74 11.58
CA CYS A 8 -10.24 3.13 12.16
C CYS A 8 -10.90 4.15 13.07
N LYS A 9 -12.05 4.69 12.65
CA LYS A 9 -12.82 5.63 13.46
C LYS A 9 -13.38 5.01 14.75
N ALA A 10 -13.56 3.69 14.80
CA ALA A 10 -14.15 3.00 15.94
C ALA A 10 -13.20 2.87 17.13
N CYS A 11 -11.93 2.51 16.90
CA CYS A 11 -10.91 2.42 17.96
C CYS A 11 -9.84 3.52 17.87
N ASN A 12 -10.05 4.51 17.01
CA ASN A 12 -9.18 5.65 16.73
C ASN A 12 -7.71 5.31 16.35
N ILE A 13 -7.44 4.07 15.93
CA ILE A 13 -6.09 3.65 15.52
C ILE A 13 -5.85 4.08 14.07
N ARG A 14 -4.67 4.62 13.83
CA ARG A 14 -4.14 4.89 12.49
C ARG A 14 -3.04 3.90 12.16
N TRP A 15 -2.95 3.54 10.90
CA TRP A 15 -1.85 2.73 10.40
C TRP A 15 -1.56 3.06 8.95
N GLU A 16 -0.38 2.64 8.53
CA GLU A 16 0.13 2.89 7.19
C GLU A 16 0.53 1.54 6.59
N SER A 17 0.52 1.46 5.27
CA SER A 17 0.86 0.21 4.61
C SER A 17 1.45 0.46 3.24
N ALA A 18 2.57 -0.20 3.00
CA ALA A 18 3.09 -0.39 1.66
C ALA A 18 2.19 -1.36 0.87
N TYR A 19 2.34 -1.35 -0.45
CA TYR A 19 1.64 -2.26 -1.38
C TYR A 19 0.12 -2.08 -1.45
N VAL A 20 -0.37 -0.83 -1.42
CA VAL A 20 -1.76 -0.52 -1.74
C VAL A 20 -1.98 -0.61 -3.26
N TRP A 21 -3.04 -1.32 -3.65
CA TRP A 21 -3.38 -1.60 -5.04
C TRP A 21 -4.52 -0.70 -5.48
N CYS A 22 -4.21 0.23 -6.39
CA CYS A 22 -5.18 1.12 -6.99
C CYS A 22 -5.46 0.75 -8.45
N VAL A 23 -6.63 1.12 -8.96
CA VAL A 23 -6.94 1.15 -10.39
C VAL A 23 -5.91 2.07 -11.05
N GLN A 24 -5.27 1.58 -12.12
CA GLN A 24 -4.24 2.32 -12.84
C GLN A 24 -4.72 3.71 -13.25
N GLY A 25 -3.85 4.72 -13.10
CA GLY A 25 -4.19 6.11 -13.38
C GLY A 25 -5.10 6.79 -12.34
N THR A 26 -5.49 6.10 -11.26
CA THR A 26 -6.37 6.67 -10.23
C THR A 26 -5.88 6.35 -8.81
N ASN A 27 -6.55 6.93 -7.81
CA ASN A 27 -6.40 6.60 -6.40
C ASN A 27 -7.50 5.66 -5.87
N LYS A 28 -8.31 5.05 -6.75
CA LYS A 28 -9.37 4.12 -6.36
C LYS A 28 -8.76 2.76 -5.99
N VAL A 29 -8.96 2.32 -4.75
CA VAL A 29 -8.32 1.11 -4.21
C VAL A 29 -9.18 -0.14 -4.45
N TYR A 30 -8.54 -1.25 -4.83
CA TYR A 30 -9.21 -2.55 -5.02
C TYR A 30 -9.45 -3.29 -3.70
N PHE A 31 -8.46 -3.29 -2.81
CA PHE A 31 -8.45 -4.10 -1.60
C PHE A 31 -8.38 -3.23 -0.35
N ARG A 32 -9.36 -3.42 0.53
CA ARG A 32 -9.41 -2.77 1.85
C ARG A 32 -8.41 -3.40 2.82
N GLN A 33 -8.13 -2.72 3.92
CA GLN A 33 -7.41 -3.30 5.04
C GLN A 33 -8.28 -3.38 6.29
N PHE A 34 -8.08 -4.44 7.05
CA PHE A 34 -8.74 -4.67 8.32
C PHE A 34 -8.02 -3.91 9.42
N CYS A 35 -8.80 -3.29 10.30
CA CYS A 35 -8.26 -2.80 11.56
C CYS A 35 -7.88 -4.00 12.44
N ARG A 36 -6.65 -4.01 12.98
CA ARG A 36 -6.18 -5.08 13.90
C ARG A 36 -7.11 -5.32 15.10
N THR A 37 -7.67 -4.25 15.66
CA THR A 37 -8.52 -4.32 16.85
C THR A 37 -9.97 -4.63 16.51
N CYS A 38 -10.60 -3.82 15.67
CA CYS A 38 -12.02 -3.97 15.37
C CYS A 38 -12.35 -5.04 14.32
N GLN A 39 -11.36 -5.56 13.60
CA GLN A 39 -11.54 -6.47 12.45
C GLN A 39 -12.52 -5.96 11.37
N LYS A 40 -12.79 -4.64 11.35
CA LYS A 40 -13.57 -3.96 10.30
C LYS A 40 -12.66 -3.55 9.15
N SER A 41 -13.17 -3.62 7.92
CA SER A 41 -12.43 -3.22 6.73
C SER A 41 -12.55 -1.73 6.45
N TYR A 42 -11.43 -1.10 6.08
CA TYR A 42 -11.33 0.33 5.79
C TYR A 42 -10.62 0.53 4.45
N ASN A 43 -11.13 1.49 3.67
CA ASN A 43 -10.35 2.11 2.61
C ASN A 43 -9.30 3.04 3.23
N PRO A 44 -8.12 3.21 2.61
CA PRO A 44 -7.22 4.27 3.03
C PRO A 44 -7.90 5.62 2.79
N TYR A 45 -7.69 6.55 3.72
CA TYR A 45 -8.19 7.93 3.59
C TYR A 45 -7.26 8.79 2.73
N ARG A 46 -6.00 8.38 2.57
CA ARG A 46 -5.01 9.00 1.70
C ARG A 46 -4.18 7.92 1.06
N VAL A 47 -3.86 8.12 -0.22
CA VAL A 47 -2.98 7.24 -0.97
C VAL A 47 -2.00 8.11 -1.73
N GLU A 48 -0.73 7.69 -1.75
CA GLU A 48 0.37 8.40 -2.39
C GLU A 48 1.17 7.45 -3.26
N ASP A 49 1.72 7.97 -4.35
CA ASP A 49 2.69 7.23 -5.14
C ASP A 49 3.98 7.01 -4.34
N ILE A 50 4.85 6.09 -4.75
CA ILE A 50 6.16 5.90 -4.10
C ILE A 50 7.21 6.48 -5.03
N THR A 51 7.61 7.74 -4.77
CA THR A 51 8.47 8.52 -5.67
C THR A 51 9.76 8.96 -4.99
N CYS A 52 10.77 9.27 -5.80
CA CYS A 52 12.01 9.89 -5.37
C CYS A 52 11.75 11.25 -4.72
N GLN A 53 12.41 11.57 -3.61
CA GLN A 53 12.30 12.89 -2.98
C GLN A 53 12.90 13.99 -3.86
N SER A 54 13.98 13.70 -4.59
CA SER A 54 14.69 14.69 -5.40
C SER A 54 13.96 14.99 -6.72
N CYS A 55 13.71 13.98 -7.55
CA CYS A 55 13.13 14.18 -8.89
C CYS A 55 11.63 13.86 -9.00
N LYS A 56 10.98 13.42 -7.92
CA LYS A 56 9.55 13.06 -7.85
C LYS A 56 9.10 11.94 -8.83
N GLN A 57 10.02 11.25 -9.49
CA GLN A 57 9.71 10.11 -10.36
C GLN A 57 9.67 8.79 -9.58
N THR A 58 8.84 7.84 -10.03
CA THR A 58 8.74 6.48 -9.45
C THR A 58 9.94 5.60 -9.84
N ARG A 59 10.42 5.74 -11.08
CA ARG A 59 11.66 5.14 -11.59
C ARG A 59 12.66 6.28 -11.80
N CYS A 60 13.70 6.34 -10.97
CA CYS A 60 14.69 7.41 -11.01
C CYS A 60 16.11 6.85 -11.07
N THR A 61 17.01 7.64 -11.65
CA THR A 61 18.46 7.39 -11.74
C THR A 61 19.26 8.27 -10.79
N CYS A 62 18.60 8.94 -9.84
CA CYS A 62 19.27 9.78 -8.86
C CYS A 62 20.38 9.00 -8.13
N PRO A 63 21.57 9.59 -7.92
CA PRO A 63 22.69 8.92 -7.25
C PRO A 63 22.29 8.39 -5.87
N VAL A 64 21.50 9.18 -5.14
CA VAL A 64 20.90 8.77 -3.87
C VAL A 64 19.40 8.53 -4.08
N LYS A 65 18.96 7.29 -3.89
CA LYS A 65 17.56 6.88 -4.05
C LYS A 65 16.77 7.10 -2.75
N MET A 66 16.59 8.35 -2.33
CA MET A 66 15.69 8.68 -1.23
C MET A 66 14.23 8.66 -1.68
N ARG A 67 13.39 7.85 -1.03
CA ARG A 67 11.94 7.78 -1.29
C ARG A 67 11.20 8.65 -0.28
N HIS A 68 10.10 9.28 -0.70
CA HIS A 68 9.35 10.16 0.20
C HIS A 68 8.51 9.40 1.23
N VAL A 69 8.23 8.12 0.96
CA VAL A 69 7.64 7.15 1.89
C VAL A 69 8.54 5.92 1.93
N ASP A 70 8.53 5.20 3.04
CA ASP A 70 9.30 3.96 3.18
C ASP A 70 8.53 2.77 2.58
N PRO A 71 8.94 2.23 1.41
CA PRO A 71 8.31 1.04 0.84
C PRO A 71 8.56 -0.22 1.68
N LYS A 72 9.55 -0.21 2.59
CA LYS A 72 9.83 -1.34 3.48
C LYS A 72 8.94 -1.33 4.72
N ARG A 73 8.13 -0.28 4.94
CA ARG A 73 7.24 -0.23 6.08
C ARG A 73 6.31 -1.46 6.02
N PRO A 74 6.20 -2.23 7.11
CA PRO A 74 5.71 -3.60 7.02
C PRO A 74 4.28 -3.66 6.50
N HIS A 75 4.11 -4.31 5.36
CA HIS A 75 2.81 -4.75 4.91
C HIS A 75 2.33 -5.90 5.79
N ARG A 76 1.14 -5.73 6.38
CA ARG A 76 0.56 -6.74 7.25
C ARG A 76 -0.41 -7.61 6.49
N GLN A 77 0.04 -8.83 6.17
CA GLN A 77 -0.75 -9.81 5.43
C GLN A 77 -2.08 -10.14 6.12
N ASP A 78 -2.07 -10.28 7.44
CA ASP A 78 -3.25 -10.58 8.25
C ASP A 78 -4.31 -9.46 8.22
N LEU A 79 -3.91 -8.24 7.84
CA LEU A 79 -4.78 -7.08 7.71
C LEU A 79 -5.14 -6.78 6.26
N CYS A 80 -4.47 -7.37 5.26
CA CYS A 80 -4.67 -7.01 3.87
C CYS A 80 -5.79 -7.84 3.21
N GLY A 81 -6.83 -7.19 2.69
CA GLY A 81 -7.90 -7.86 1.95
C GLY A 81 -7.45 -8.61 0.68
N ARG A 82 -6.23 -8.39 0.20
CA ARG A 82 -5.66 -9.10 -0.96
C ARG A 82 -4.98 -10.42 -0.58
N CYS A 83 -4.20 -10.45 0.51
CA CYS A 83 -3.34 -11.58 0.86
C CYS A 83 -3.64 -12.21 2.23
N LYS A 84 -4.60 -11.70 3.02
CA LYS A 84 -5.04 -12.35 4.26
C LYS A 84 -5.41 -13.80 4.00
N GLY A 85 -4.83 -14.71 4.78
CA GLY A 85 -5.04 -16.17 4.66
C GLY A 85 -4.39 -16.84 3.45
N LYS A 86 -3.63 -16.10 2.63
CA LYS A 86 -2.90 -16.69 1.48
C LYS A 86 -1.52 -17.18 1.90
N ARG A 87 -0.94 -18.10 1.12
CA ARG A 87 0.45 -18.56 1.33
C ARG A 87 1.49 -17.47 1.01
N LEU A 88 1.18 -16.60 0.05
CA LEU A 88 2.08 -15.54 -0.41
C LEU A 88 1.55 -14.15 -0.04
N SER A 89 2.44 -13.29 0.45
CA SER A 89 2.18 -11.88 0.76
C SER A 89 2.14 -11.00 -0.49
N CYS A 90 1.66 -9.77 -0.35
CA CYS A 90 1.53 -8.81 -1.46
C CYS A 90 2.88 -8.38 -2.07
N ASP A 91 3.97 -8.51 -1.33
CA ASP A 91 5.34 -8.24 -1.80
C ASP A 91 5.85 -9.34 -2.76
N SER A 92 5.42 -10.58 -2.53
CA SER A 92 5.86 -11.79 -3.21
C SER A 92 4.89 -12.24 -4.31
N THR A 93 3.67 -11.66 -4.36
CA THR A 93 2.73 -11.86 -5.46
C THR A 93 3.01 -10.86 -6.58
N PHE A 94 3.83 -11.28 -7.55
CA PHE A 94 3.97 -10.58 -8.82
C PHE A 94 2.59 -10.38 -9.49
N SER A 95 2.36 -9.17 -10.00
CA SER A 95 1.12 -8.81 -10.69
C SER A 95 1.16 -9.37 -12.11
N PHE A 96 0.68 -10.60 -12.31
CA PHE A 96 0.59 -11.23 -13.63
C PHE A 96 -0.42 -10.59 -14.61
N LYS A 97 -1.00 -9.41 -14.33
CA LYS A 97 -1.92 -8.72 -15.25
C LYS A 97 -1.48 -7.29 -15.48
N TYR A 98 -0.42 -7.13 -16.28
CA TYR A 98 -0.30 -6.28 -17.48
C TYR A 98 1.05 -6.64 -18.14
N ILE A 99 1.16 -7.89 -18.60
CA ILE A 99 2.04 -8.24 -19.73
C ILE A 99 1.05 -8.50 -20.87
N ILE A 100 0.81 -7.46 -21.67
CA ILE A 100 0.55 -7.53 -23.11
C ILE A 100 1.38 -6.40 -23.71
#